data_AF-A0A1Y4IM41-F1
#
_entry.id   AF-A0A1Y4IM41-F1
#
_cell.length_a   1.000
_cell.length_b   1.000
_cell.length_c   1.000
_cell.angle_alpha   90.00
_cell.angle_beta   90.00
_cell.angle_gamma   90.00
#
_symmetry.space_group_name_H-M   'P 1'
#
loop_
_entity.id
_entity.type
_entity.pdbx_description
1 polymer ?
#
loop_
_entity_poly.entity_id
_entity_poly.type
_entity_poly.pdbx_seq_one_letter_code
_entity_poly.pdbx_strand_id
1 'polypeptide(L)' 'MTENELRRYFDMFTDCWKFFRRNVGRMDDPGFWQQVADDNCETWAKHNHDPLMKTLLAATTKEIERIYDGRNAK' A
#
# COMPACT_ATOMS: atom_id res chain seq x y z
N MET A 1 4.15 -21.23 12.86
CA MET A 1 4.22 -20.87 11.44
C MET A 1 5.38 -21.61 10.81
N THR A 2 5.14 -22.22 9.67
CA THR A 2 6.16 -22.82 8.80
C THR A 2 7.00 -21.73 8.15
N GLU A 3 8.16 -22.09 7.59
CA GLU A 3 9.00 -21.13 6.86
C GLU A 3 8.26 -20.50 5.67
N ASN A 4 7.44 -21.28 4.96
CA ASN A 4 6.64 -20.80 3.84
C ASN A 4 5.58 -19.77 4.29
N GLU A 5 4.93 -20.00 5.43
CA GLU A 5 3.98 -19.03 6.01
C GLU A 5 4.70 -17.75 6.42
N LEU A 6 5.84 -17.86 7.11
CA LEU A 6 6.66 -16.70 7.52
C LEU A 6 7.11 -15.87 6.31
N ARG A 7 7.56 -16.54 5.24
CA ARG A 7 7.95 -15.88 3.98
C ARG A 7 6.77 -15.15 3.35
N ARG A 8 5.60 -15.76 3.31
CA ARG A 8 4.38 -15.12 2.78
C ARG A 8 4.02 -13.85 3.55
N TYR A 9 4.07 -13.88 4.88
CA TYR A 9 3.82 -12.69 5.69
C TYR A 9 4.89 -11.61 5.44
N PHE A 10 6.17 -12.00 5.43
CA PHE A 10 7.27 -11.10 5.14
C PHE A 10 7.08 -10.38 3.79
N ASP A 11 6.68 -11.11 2.75
CA ASP A 11 6.44 -10.54 1.42
C ASP A 11 5.29 -9.54 1.43
N MET A 12 4.18 -9.84 2.11
CA MET A 12 3.04 -8.93 2.25
C MET A 12 3.43 -7.62 2.96
N PHE A 13 4.09 -7.70 4.11
CA PHE A 13 4.56 -6.51 4.85
C PHE A 13 5.56 -5.69 4.03
N THR A 14 6.49 -6.37 3.35
CA THR A 14 7.50 -5.73 2.51
C THR A 14 6.87 -5.03 1.30
N ASP A 15 5.84 -5.62 0.68
CA ASP A 15 5.14 -4.99 -0.44
C ASP A 15 4.27 -3.82 0.00
N CYS A 16 3.65 -3.87 1.18
CA CYS A 16 3.01 -2.69 1.78
C CYS A 16 4.00 -1.54 1.98
N TRP A 17 5.20 -1.82 2.48
CA TRP A 17 6.25 -0.81 2.61
C TRP A 17 6.64 -0.21 1.25
N LYS A 18 6.79 -1.04 0.20
CA LYS A 18 7.08 -0.57 -1.15
C LYS A 18 5.94 0.28 -1.73
N PHE A 19 4.70 -0.15 -1.54
CA PHE A 19 3.49 0.58 -1.92
C PHE A 19 3.45 1.97 -1.26
N PHE A 20 3.68 2.02 0.06
CA PHE A 20 3.79 3.27 0.82
C PHE A 20 4.85 4.21 0.25
N ARG A 21 6.10 3.72 0.17
CA ARG A 21 7.25 4.51 -0.30
C ARG A 21 7.02 5.09 -1.69
N ARG A 22 6.48 4.28 -2.60
CA ARG A 22 6.22 4.67 -3.99
C ARG A 22 5.21 5.81 -4.06
N ASN A 23 4.09 5.67 -3.36
CA ASN A 23 2.98 6.62 -3.43
C ASN A 23 3.30 7.94 -2.69
N VAL A 24 3.93 7.88 -1.52
CA VAL A 24 4.38 9.11 -0.83
C VAL A 24 5.34 9.93 -1.69
N GLY A 25 6.19 9.28 -2.49
CA GLY A 25 7.11 9.95 -3.42
C GLY A 25 6.47 10.57 -4.66
N ARG A 26 5.18 10.35 -4.92
CA ARG A 26 4.43 10.79 -6.12
C ARG A 26 3.21 11.64 -5.80
N MET A 27 3.10 12.16 -4.57
CA MET A 27 1.92 12.90 -4.11
C MET A 27 1.60 14.17 -4.91
N ASP A 28 2.59 14.73 -5.61
CA ASP A 28 2.43 15.94 -6.42
C ASP A 28 2.01 15.64 -7.87
N ASP A 29 1.94 14.36 -8.24
CA ASP A 29 1.58 13.95 -9.60
C ASP A 29 0.08 14.18 -9.88
N PRO A 30 -0.28 14.69 -11.07
CA PRO A 30 -1.67 14.74 -11.51
C PRO A 30 -2.30 13.34 -11.46
N GLY A 31 -3.46 13.23 -10.81
CA GLY A 31 -4.15 11.95 -10.67
C GLY A 31 -3.55 11.01 -9.62
N PHE A 32 -2.76 11.54 -8.67
CA PHE A 32 -2.19 10.78 -7.55
C PHE A 32 -3.12 9.70 -6.96
N TRP A 33 -4.37 10.05 -6.61
CA TRP A 33 -5.30 9.10 -6.00
C TRP A 33 -5.74 7.96 -6.94
N GLN A 34 -5.79 8.21 -8.25
CA GLN A 34 -6.04 7.14 -9.22
C GLN A 34 -4.85 6.17 -9.24
N GLN A 35 -3.62 6.69 -9.25
CA GLN A 35 -2.43 5.84 -9.19
C GLN A 35 -2.34 5.02 -7.90
N VAL A 36 -2.71 5.61 -6.76
CA VAL A 36 -2.79 4.90 -5.47
C VAL A 36 -3.80 3.75 -5.55
N ALA A 37 -4.97 3.98 -6.16
CA ALA A 37 -6.00 2.95 -6.33
C ALA A 37 -5.52 1.82 -7.25
N ASP A 38 -4.86 2.16 -8.35
CA ASP A 38 -4.33 1.18 -9.31
C ASP A 38 -3.21 0.33 -8.68
N ASP A 39 -2.24 0.97 -8.01
CA ASP A 39 -1.16 0.30 -7.27
C ASP A 39 -1.71 -0.62 -6.16
N ASN A 40 -2.79 -0.21 -5.50
CA ASN A 40 -3.46 -1.00 -4.45
C ASN A 40 -4.06 -2.29 -5.05
N CYS A 41 -4.79 -2.16 -6.16
CA CYS A 41 -5.37 -3.30 -6.88
C CYS A 41 -4.29 -4.27 -7.37
N GLU A 42 -3.22 -3.75 -7.98
CA GLU A 42 -2.08 -4.56 -8.46
C GLU A 42 -1.41 -5.32 -7.31
N THR A 43 -1.15 -4.63 -6.19
CA THR A 43 -0.47 -5.25 -5.04
C THR A 43 -1.36 -6.31 -4.38
N TRP A 44 -2.68 -6.10 -4.31
CA TRP A 44 -3.60 -7.10 -3.78
C TRP A 44 -3.69 -8.35 -4.67
N ALA A 45 -3.74 -8.14 -5.98
CA ALA A 45 -3.75 -9.22 -6.97
C ALA A 45 -2.47 -10.07 -6.92
N LYS A 46 -1.29 -9.43 -6.74
CA LYS A 46 0.01 -10.12 -6.58
C LYS A 46 -0.02 -11.15 -5.43
N HIS A 47 -0.79 -10.88 -4.39
CA HIS A 47 -0.95 -11.75 -3.22
C HIS A 47 -2.21 -12.62 -3.30
N ASN A 48 -2.69 -12.94 -4.50
CA ASN A 48 -3.86 -13.80 -4.74
C ASN A 48 -5.12 -13.35 -3.99
N HIS A 49 -5.33 -12.03 -3.90
CA HIS A 49 -6.47 -11.43 -3.21
C HIS A 49 -6.55 -11.81 -1.73
N ASP A 50 -5.42 -12.04 -1.06
CA ASP A 50 -5.41 -12.45 0.34
C ASP A 50 -6.11 -11.43 1.27
N PRO A 51 -6.96 -11.89 2.22
CA PRO A 51 -7.66 -10.98 3.15
C PRO A 51 -6.72 -10.14 4.02
N LEU A 52 -5.58 -10.69 4.45
CA LEU A 52 -4.62 -9.93 5.24
C LEU A 52 -4.01 -8.82 4.40
N MET A 53 -3.63 -9.11 3.15
CA MET A 53 -3.08 -8.11 2.24
C MET A 53 -4.05 -6.95 2.04
N LYS A 54 -5.36 -7.23 1.89
CA LYS A 54 -6.40 -6.19 1.80
C LYS A 54 -6.42 -5.29 3.04
N THR A 55 -6.35 -5.85 4.24
CA THR A 55 -6.30 -5.09 5.50
C THR A 55 -5.03 -4.25 5.60
N LEU A 56 -3.87 -4.81 5.25
CA LEU A 56 -2.60 -4.09 5.28
C LEU A 56 -2.59 -2.93 4.27
N LEU A 57 -3.09 -3.13 3.05
CA LEU A 57 -3.22 -2.08 2.04
C LEU A 57 -4.18 -0.98 2.48
N ALA A 58 -5.31 -1.32 3.11
CA ALA A 58 -6.24 -0.33 3.64
C ALA A 58 -5.60 0.53 4.74
N ALA A 59 -4.89 -0.10 5.69
CA ALA A 59 -4.16 0.62 6.74
C ALA A 59 -3.06 1.52 6.15
N THR A 60 -2.31 1.01 5.16
CA THR A 60 -1.25 1.77 4.49
C THR A 60 -1.81 2.96 3.70
N THR A 61 -2.95 2.78 3.03
CA THR A 61 -3.63 3.84 2.27
C THR A 61 -4.12 4.95 3.19
N LYS A 62 -4.65 4.62 4.38
CA LYS A 62 -5.04 5.62 5.39
C LYS A 62 -3.85 6.46 5.87
N GLU A 63 -2.67 5.86 6.02
CA GLU A 63 -1.48 6.62 6.40
C GLU A 63 -1.00 7.55 5.28
N ILE A 64 -1.12 7.11 4.02
CA ILE A 64 -0.87 7.97 2.84
C ILE A 64 -1.84 9.17 2.84
N GLU A 65 -3.13 8.92 3.07
CA GLU A 65 -4.18 9.95 3.18
C GLU A 65 -3.85 10.97 4.27
N ARG A 66 -3.50 10.51 5.47
CA ARG A 66 -3.10 11.37 6.59
C ARG A 66 -1.94 12.29 6.24
N ILE A 67 -0.93 11.78 5.52
CA ILE A 67 0.23 12.57 5.09
C ILE A 67 -0.18 13.57 3.99
N TYR A 68 -0.97 13.12 3.02
CA TYR A 68 -1.47 13.97 1.92
C TYR A 68 -2.27 15.15 2.47
N ASP A 69 -3.22 14.91 3.36
CA ASP A 69 -4.03 15.95 3.99
C ASP A 69 -3.17 16.90 4.83
N GLY A 70 -2.23 16.36 5.60
CA GLY A 70 -1.29 17.17 6.39
C GLY A 70 -0.38 18.08 5.53
N ARG A 71 -0.11 17.71 4.28
CA ARG A 71 0.63 18.55 3.32
C ARG A 71 -0.25 19.65 2.72
N ASN A 72 -1.51 19.34 2.42
CA ASN A 72 -2.44 20.24 1.74
C ASN A 72 -3.27 21.13 2.68
N ALA A 73 -3.23 20.89 3.99
CA ALA A 73 -3.86 21.74 4.99
C ALA A 73 -3.08 23.05 5.30
N LYS A 74 -2.00 23.33 4.56
CA LYS A 74 -1.17 24.54 4.67
C LYS A 74 -1.36 25.42 3.44
#